data_AF-A0A9D7CYW8-F1
#
_entry.id   AF-A0A9D7CYW8-F1
#
_cell.length_a   1.000
_cell.length_b   1.000
_cell.length_c   1.000
_cell.angle_alpha   90.00
_cell.angle_beta   90.00
_cell.angle_gamma   90.00
#
_symmetry.space_group_name_H-M   'P 1'
#
loop_
_entity.id
_entity.type
_entity.pdbx_description
1 polymer ?
#
loop_
_entity_poly.entity_id
_entity_poly.type
_entity_poly.pdbx_seq_one_letter_code
_entity_poly.pdbx_strand_id
1 'polypeptide(L)'
;MAAKKRPPELTEPARDPLVRFGVAMEASLLDEFDAIVNARRSTRSELLRDLARAEITRAHQRSDAKAVGTLTLVYDHHVRDLSEKLNQMQHDLGDAVRSTLHVHLDHDHCLEVIVLMGRARELHEVADRLLGTKGVKHGALELVRTERPGASPRKHAHP
;
A
#
# COMPACT_ATOMS: atom_id res chain seq x y z
N MET A 1 30.48 -47.09 22.10
CA MET A 1 31.00 -46.35 20.93
C MET A 1 29.81 -45.69 20.24
N ALA A 2 29.60 -44.40 20.48
CA ALA A 2 28.41 -43.67 20.06
C ALA A 2 28.48 -43.30 18.57
N ALA A 3 27.47 -43.70 17.79
CA ALA A 3 27.28 -43.25 16.42
C ALA A 3 26.87 -41.77 16.43
N LYS A 4 27.79 -40.88 16.03
CA LYS A 4 27.52 -39.47 15.77
C LYS A 4 26.51 -39.36 14.62
N LYS A 5 25.23 -39.13 14.93
CA LYS A 5 24.23 -38.71 13.93
C LYS A 5 24.64 -37.34 13.38
N ARG A 6 24.82 -37.28 12.07
CA ARG A 6 25.03 -36.04 11.30
C ARG A 6 23.77 -35.17 11.46
N PRO A 7 23.86 -33.87 11.79
CA PRO A 7 22.69 -33.00 11.93
C PRO A 7 21.96 -32.88 10.58
N PRO A 8 20.63 -32.73 10.58
CA PRO A 8 19.86 -32.55 9.35
C PRO A 8 20.22 -31.22 8.70
N GLU A 9 20.57 -31.27 7.41
CA GLU A 9 20.74 -30.09 6.57
C GLU A 9 19.44 -29.28 6.59
N LEU A 10 19.55 -28.01 6.99
CA LEU A 10 18.50 -27.02 6.90
C LEU A 10 18.15 -26.87 5.41
N THR A 11 17.01 -27.41 5.01
CA THR A 11 16.50 -27.31 3.64
C THR A 11 16.16 -25.84 3.38
N GLU A 12 16.81 -25.23 2.40
CA GLU A 12 16.45 -23.90 1.92
C GLU A 12 14.96 -23.87 1.53
N PRO A 13 14.23 -22.77 1.77
CA PRO A 13 12.82 -22.70 1.39
C PRO A 13 12.70 -22.87 -0.12
N ALA A 14 12.05 -23.96 -0.54
CA ALA A 14 11.83 -24.27 -1.95
C ALA A 14 11.12 -23.09 -2.64
N ARG A 15 11.69 -22.60 -3.74
CA ARG A 15 11.06 -21.55 -4.56
C ARG A 15 9.74 -22.07 -5.11
N ASP A 16 8.69 -21.26 -4.96
CA ASP A 16 7.35 -21.54 -5.51
C ASP A 16 7.45 -21.72 -7.04
N PRO A 17 6.98 -22.85 -7.61
CA PRO A 17 7.17 -23.16 -9.03
C PRO A 17 6.46 -22.16 -9.94
N LEU A 18 7.12 -21.78 -11.05
CA LEU A 18 6.50 -20.92 -12.07
C LEU A 18 5.48 -21.70 -12.90
N VAL A 19 4.23 -21.24 -12.89
CA VAL A 19 3.14 -21.76 -13.73
C VAL A 19 2.94 -20.85 -14.94
N ARG A 20 2.76 -21.46 -16.13
CA ARG A 20 2.47 -20.73 -17.38
C ARG A 20 0.99 -20.83 -17.71
N PHE A 21 0.40 -19.70 -18.07
CA PHE A 21 -0.98 -19.61 -18.56
C PHE A 21 -1.06 -18.57 -19.69
N GLY A 22 -2.09 -18.69 -20.54
CA GLY A 22 -2.35 -17.76 -21.64
C GLY A 22 -3.26 -16.60 -21.20
N VAL A 23 -3.03 -15.41 -21.75
CA VAL A 23 -3.83 -14.20 -21.52
C VAL A 23 -4.22 -13.61 -22.87
N ALA A 24 -5.47 -13.19 -23.01
CA ALA A 24 -5.97 -12.44 -24.16
C ALA A 24 -6.21 -10.98 -23.76
N MET A 25 -5.93 -10.05 -24.66
CA MET A 25 -6.17 -8.62 -24.51
C MET A 25 -6.29 -7.96 -25.90
N GLU A 26 -6.85 -6.77 -25.96
CA GLU A 26 -6.96 -5.95 -27.16
C GLU A 26 -5.57 -5.63 -27.72
N ALA A 27 -5.44 -5.63 -29.05
CA ALA A 27 -4.15 -5.39 -29.72
C ALA A 27 -3.55 -4.02 -29.33
N SER A 28 -4.38 -2.98 -29.30
CA SER A 28 -3.94 -1.64 -28.90
C SER A 28 -3.44 -1.58 -27.45
N LEU A 29 -4.07 -2.33 -26.54
CA LEU A 29 -3.64 -2.39 -25.15
C LEU A 29 -2.31 -3.13 -25.00
N LEU A 30 -2.09 -4.19 -25.79
CA LEU A 30 -0.82 -4.90 -25.83
C LEU A 30 0.31 -3.99 -26.33
N ASP A 31 0.05 -3.15 -27.33
CA ASP A 31 1.03 -2.19 -27.85
C ASP A 31 1.47 -1.19 -26.77
N GLU A 32 0.52 -0.63 -26.02
CA GLU A 32 0.80 0.26 -24.88
C GLU A 32 1.58 -0.47 -23.76
N PHE A 33 1.19 -1.71 -23.47
CA PHE A 33 1.86 -2.54 -22.48
C PHE A 33 3.33 -2.79 -22.86
N ASP A 34 3.60 -3.12 -24.13
CA ASP A 34 4.94 -3.36 -24.64
C ASP A 34 5.81 -2.10 -24.62
N ALA A 35 5.24 -0.93 -24.85
CA ALA A 35 5.96 0.33 -24.68
C ALA A 35 6.52 0.48 -23.25
N ILE A 36 5.73 0.12 -22.23
CA ILE A 36 6.16 0.14 -20.83
C ILE A 36 7.24 -0.93 -20.56
N VAL A 37 7.05 -2.16 -21.07
CA VAL A 37 8.02 -3.25 -20.93
C VAL A 37 9.39 -2.82 -21.49
N ASN A 38 9.39 -2.22 -22.68
CA ASN A 38 10.59 -1.73 -23.34
C ASN A 38 11.26 -0.59 -22.55
N ALA A 39 10.48 0.40 -22.10
CA ALA A 39 10.99 1.52 -21.31
C ALA A 39 11.65 1.05 -19.99
N ARG A 40 11.09 0.01 -19.36
CA ARG A 40 11.60 -0.57 -18.10
C ARG A 40 12.69 -1.62 -18.29
N ARG A 41 13.03 -1.99 -19.54
CA ARG A 41 13.95 -3.10 -19.87
C ARG A 41 13.58 -4.41 -19.15
N SER A 42 12.29 -4.69 -19.06
CA SER A 42 11.71 -5.85 -18.36
C SER A 42 11.12 -6.87 -19.35
N THR A 43 10.47 -7.92 -18.84
CA THR A 43 9.71 -8.88 -19.66
C THR A 43 8.21 -8.70 -19.44
N ARG A 44 7.39 -9.06 -20.44
CA ARG A 44 5.92 -9.04 -20.30
C ARG A 44 5.45 -9.82 -19.07
N SER A 45 6.02 -11.00 -18.84
CA SER A 45 5.67 -11.85 -17.69
C SER A 45 6.08 -11.26 -16.35
N GLU A 46 7.13 -10.44 -16.30
CA GLU A 46 7.55 -9.75 -15.08
C GLU A 46 6.64 -8.57 -14.78
N LEU A 47 6.38 -7.70 -15.76
CA LEU A 47 5.43 -6.60 -15.59
C LEU A 47 4.03 -7.12 -15.22
N LEU A 48 3.56 -8.20 -15.86
CA LEU A 48 2.29 -8.82 -15.54
C LEU A 48 2.27 -9.41 -14.12
N ARG A 49 3.38 -9.99 -13.67
CA ARG A 49 3.51 -10.53 -12.31
C ARG A 49 3.50 -9.40 -11.27
N ASP A 50 4.13 -8.27 -11.56
CA ASP A 50 4.12 -7.10 -10.69
C ASP A 50 2.72 -6.50 -10.59
N LEU A 51 2.02 -6.36 -11.72
CA LEU A 51 0.62 -5.94 -11.75
C LEU A 51 -0.28 -6.89 -10.98
N ALA A 52 -0.14 -8.20 -11.19
CA ALA A 52 -0.90 -9.22 -10.47
C ALA A 52 -0.60 -9.16 -8.97
N ARG A 53 0.67 -9.02 -8.56
CA ARG A 53 1.06 -8.90 -7.15
C ARG A 53 0.49 -7.63 -6.53
N ALA A 54 0.53 -6.51 -7.24
CA ALA A 54 -0.04 -5.24 -6.79
C ALA A 54 -1.56 -5.36 -6.62
N GLU A 55 -2.25 -5.97 -7.58
CA GLU A 55 -3.70 -6.15 -7.53
C GLU A 55 -4.13 -7.14 -6.44
N ILE A 56 -3.44 -8.27 -6.32
CA ILE A 56 -3.64 -9.21 -5.21
C ILE A 56 -3.39 -8.50 -3.88
N THR A 57 -2.35 -7.67 -3.77
CA THR A 57 -2.07 -6.91 -2.54
C THR A 57 -3.20 -5.93 -2.24
N ARG A 58 -3.69 -5.16 -3.23
CA ARG A 58 -4.88 -4.29 -3.07
C ARG A 58 -6.12 -5.06 -2.66
N ALA A 59 -6.40 -6.19 -3.29
CA ALA A 59 -7.52 -7.05 -2.93
C ALA A 59 -7.40 -7.55 -1.48
N HIS A 60 -6.19 -7.89 -1.03
CA HIS A 60 -5.93 -8.27 0.36
C HIS A 60 -5.86 -7.08 1.32
N GLN A 61 -5.63 -5.84 0.88
CA GLN A 61 -5.76 -4.65 1.71
C GLN A 61 -7.21 -4.41 2.16
N ARG A 62 -8.19 -4.99 1.45
CA ARG A 62 -9.58 -5.05 1.93
C ARG A 62 -9.84 -6.16 2.98
N SER A 63 -8.83 -6.97 3.31
CA SER A 63 -8.90 -7.92 4.43
C SER A 63 -8.70 -7.19 5.77
N ASP A 64 -9.27 -7.72 6.87
CA ASP A 64 -9.20 -7.12 8.21
C ASP A 64 -7.81 -7.23 8.88
N ALA A 65 -6.74 -7.30 8.09
CA ALA A 65 -5.37 -7.42 8.57
C ALA A 65 -4.84 -6.08 9.10
N LYS A 66 -3.88 -6.14 10.04
CA LYS A 66 -3.15 -4.94 10.47
C LYS A 66 -2.28 -4.40 9.34
N ALA A 67 -2.35 -3.09 9.16
CA ALA A 67 -1.61 -2.35 8.15
C ALA A 67 -1.10 -1.01 8.69
N VAL A 68 -0.08 -0.51 8.02
CA VAL A 68 0.39 0.88 8.09
C VAL A 68 0.30 1.46 6.70
N GLY A 69 -0.04 2.72 6.57
CA GLY A 69 -0.10 3.36 5.27
C GLY A 69 0.02 4.86 5.31
N THR A 70 -0.01 5.45 4.12
CA THR A 70 -0.04 6.89 3.93
C THR A 70 -1.26 7.25 3.12
N LEU A 71 -2.07 8.17 3.64
CA LEU A 71 -3.09 8.85 2.88
C LEU A 71 -2.54 10.21 2.45
N THR A 72 -2.42 10.40 1.15
CA THR A 72 -2.00 11.69 0.57
C THR A 72 -3.23 12.43 0.06
N LEU A 73 -3.37 13.70 0.40
CA LEU A 73 -4.45 14.58 -0.01
C LEU A 73 -3.87 15.85 -0.65
N VAL A 74 -4.46 16.30 -1.74
CA VAL A 74 -4.26 17.65 -2.28
C VAL A 74 -5.59 18.36 -2.26
N TYR A 75 -5.65 19.51 -1.60
CA TYR A 75 -6.89 20.28 -1.47
C TYR A 75 -6.63 21.78 -1.53
N ASP A 76 -7.71 22.50 -1.83
CA ASP A 76 -7.71 23.95 -1.91
C ASP A 76 -8.06 24.55 -0.53
N HIS A 77 -7.11 25.26 0.07
CA HIS A 77 -7.28 25.77 1.43
C HIS A 77 -8.12 27.04 1.52
N HIS A 78 -8.49 27.65 0.38
CA HIS A 78 -9.49 28.72 0.35
C HIS A 78 -10.92 28.19 0.45
N VAL A 79 -11.12 26.88 0.25
CA VAL A 79 -12.42 26.25 0.49
C VAL A 79 -12.75 26.38 1.98
N ARG A 80 -13.79 27.18 2.25
CA ARG A 80 -14.21 27.52 3.60
C ARG A 80 -14.40 26.28 4.46
N ASP A 81 -13.81 26.31 5.65
CA ASP A 81 -13.86 25.28 6.69
C ASP A 81 -13.29 23.91 6.30
N LEU A 82 -12.64 23.77 5.12
CA LEU A 82 -12.14 22.47 4.66
C LEU A 82 -11.01 21.95 5.54
N SER A 83 -10.00 22.78 5.82
CA SER A 83 -8.86 22.38 6.65
C SER A 83 -9.30 22.02 8.07
N GLU A 84 -10.24 22.77 8.65
CA GLU A 84 -10.80 22.48 9.97
C GLU A 84 -11.60 21.18 9.96
N LYS A 85 -12.41 20.94 8.92
CA LYS A 85 -13.15 19.70 8.76
C LYS A 85 -12.23 18.49 8.59
N LEU A 86 -11.17 18.61 7.78
CA LEU A 86 -10.16 17.55 7.60
C LEU A 86 -9.43 17.26 8.91
N ASN A 87 -9.03 18.29 9.66
CA ASN A 87 -8.43 18.14 10.98
C ASN A 87 -9.38 17.47 11.97
N GLN A 88 -10.66 17.89 12.03
CA GLN A 88 -11.63 17.26 12.91
C GLN A 88 -11.85 15.79 12.55
N MET A 89 -11.98 15.48 11.26
CA MET A 89 -12.09 14.10 10.79
C MET A 89 -10.87 13.27 11.16
N GLN A 90 -9.66 13.85 11.16
CA GLN A 90 -8.45 13.18 11.63
C GLN A 90 -8.44 13.00 13.16
N HIS A 91 -8.87 13.99 13.92
CA HIS A 91 -8.99 13.91 15.38
C HIS A 91 -9.95 12.79 15.82
N ASP A 92 -11.06 12.60 15.09
CA ASP A 92 -12.03 11.53 15.36
C ASP A 92 -11.45 10.12 15.17
N LEU A 93 -10.31 9.98 14.47
CA LEU A 93 -9.63 8.70 14.25
C LEU A 93 -8.71 8.29 15.41
N GLY A 94 -8.43 9.22 16.32
CA GLY A 94 -7.57 8.99 17.49
C GLY A 94 -6.23 8.33 17.12
N ASP A 95 -5.95 7.19 17.75
CA ASP A 95 -4.67 6.47 17.65
C ASP A 95 -4.36 5.89 16.27
N ALA A 96 -5.32 5.90 15.34
CA ALA A 96 -5.09 5.45 13.98
C ALA A 96 -4.21 6.43 13.18
N VAL A 97 -4.22 7.73 13.52
CA VAL A 97 -3.32 8.73 12.94
C VAL A 97 -2.03 8.77 13.73
N ARG A 98 -0.90 8.49 13.08
CA ARG A 98 0.44 8.51 13.71
C ARG A 98 1.12 9.86 13.56
N SER A 99 0.98 10.47 12.40
CA SER A 99 1.50 11.79 12.12
C SER A 99 0.86 12.34 10.86
N THR A 100 0.90 13.66 10.74
CA THR A 100 0.43 14.38 9.56
C THR A 100 1.51 15.36 9.15
N LEU A 101 1.88 15.34 7.86
CA LEU A 101 2.75 16.32 7.24
C LEU A 101 1.90 17.22 6.34
N HIS A 102 1.94 18.52 6.58
CA HIS A 102 1.29 19.53 5.76
C HIS A 102 2.33 20.35 5.01
N VAL A 103 2.13 20.54 3.71
CA VAL A 103 3.00 21.34 2.83
C VAL A 103 2.14 22.28 1.99
N HIS A 104 2.45 23.57 2.02
CA HIS A 104 1.88 24.53 1.07
C HIS A 104 2.56 24.34 -0.29
N LEU A 105 1.80 23.94 -1.31
CA LEU A 105 2.32 23.73 -2.66
C LEU A 105 2.40 25.04 -3.43
N ASP A 106 1.34 25.86 -3.31
CA ASP A 106 1.21 27.17 -3.92
C ASP A 106 0.24 28.05 -3.12
N HIS A 107 -0.22 29.16 -3.72
CA HIS A 107 -1.14 30.09 -3.09
C HIS A 107 -2.49 29.46 -2.73
N ASP A 108 -2.96 28.45 -3.46
CA ASP A 108 -4.30 27.88 -3.29
C ASP A 108 -4.26 26.46 -2.71
N HIS A 109 -3.20 25.70 -2.97
CA HIS A 109 -3.16 24.27 -2.70
C HIS A 109 -2.25 23.87 -1.55
N CYS A 110 -2.76 22.93 -0.76
CA CYS A 110 -2.00 22.22 0.26
C CYS A 110 -1.88 20.74 -0.12
N LEU A 111 -0.72 20.17 0.15
CA LEU A 111 -0.47 18.73 0.20
C LEU A 111 -0.47 18.30 1.66
N GLU A 112 -1.19 17.23 1.97
CA GLU A 112 -1.21 16.63 3.29
C GLU A 112 -0.94 15.14 3.19
N VAL A 113 0.03 14.65 3.95
CA VAL A 113 0.39 13.23 4.03
C VAL A 113 0.13 12.75 5.46
N ILE A 114 -0.87 11.89 5.61
CA ILE A 114 -1.33 11.35 6.88
C ILE A 114 -0.81 9.92 7.00
N VAL A 115 0.05 9.68 7.99
CA VAL A 115 0.53 8.33 8.32
C VAL A 115 -0.52 7.66 9.19
N LEU A 116 -1.05 6.54 8.72
CA LEU A 116 -2.14 5.80 9.35
C LEU A 116 -1.66 4.41 9.79
N MET A 117 -2.19 3.90 10.91
CA MET A 117 -1.97 2.54 11.39
C MET A 117 -3.26 1.97 11.97
N GLY A 118 -3.67 0.80 11.52
CA GLY A 118 -4.93 0.20 11.96
C GLY A 118 -5.25 -1.07 11.19
N ARG A 119 -6.52 -1.49 11.21
CA ARG A 119 -6.97 -2.56 10.32
C ARG A 119 -7.22 -1.99 8.94
N ALA A 120 -6.76 -2.70 7.91
CA ALA A 120 -6.76 -2.17 6.55
C ALA A 120 -8.17 -1.80 6.05
N ARG A 121 -9.21 -2.54 6.48
CA ARG A 121 -10.62 -2.17 6.24
C ARG A 121 -10.97 -0.80 6.83
N GLU A 122 -10.64 -0.56 8.11
CA GLU A 122 -10.91 0.72 8.77
C GLU A 122 -10.13 1.86 8.10
N LEU A 123 -8.87 1.62 7.71
CA LEU A 123 -8.06 2.61 7.01
C LEU A 123 -8.63 2.98 5.63
N HIS A 124 -9.21 2.01 4.92
CA HIS A 124 -9.94 2.27 3.67
C HIS A 124 -11.20 3.12 3.92
N GLU A 125 -12.03 2.76 4.90
CA GLU A 125 -13.25 3.52 5.23
C GLU A 125 -12.93 4.97 5.59
N VAL A 126 -11.83 5.19 6.32
CA VAL A 126 -11.31 6.51 6.67
C VAL A 126 -10.84 7.28 5.44
N ALA A 127 -10.04 6.63 4.59
CA ALA A 127 -9.56 7.25 3.37
C ALA A 127 -10.70 7.65 2.45
N ASP A 128 -11.70 6.79 2.26
CA ASP A 128 -12.87 7.08 1.43
C ASP A 128 -13.65 8.30 1.95
N ARG A 129 -13.78 8.45 3.27
CA ARG A 129 -14.41 9.63 3.89
C ARG A 129 -13.61 10.91 3.66
N LEU A 130 -12.29 10.86 3.86
CA LEU A 130 -11.42 12.03 3.68
C LEU A 130 -11.34 12.43 2.20
N LEU A 131 -11.14 11.46 1.30
CA LEU A 131 -11.10 11.66 -0.16
C LEU A 131 -12.44 12.17 -0.72
N GLY A 132 -13.56 11.71 -0.15
CA GLY A 132 -14.90 12.16 -0.54
C GLY A 132 -15.28 13.54 -0.01
N THR A 133 -14.41 14.22 0.74
CA THR A 133 -14.71 15.55 1.28
C THR A 133 -14.64 16.60 0.19
N LYS A 134 -15.74 17.33 -0.02
CA LYS A 134 -15.83 18.42 -0.99
C LYS A 134 -14.68 19.42 -0.80
N GLY A 135 -13.88 19.61 -1.84
CA GLY A 135 -12.71 20.50 -1.85
C GLY A 135 -11.37 19.75 -1.85
N VAL A 136 -11.36 18.45 -1.54
CA VAL A 136 -10.25 17.55 -1.88
C VAL A 136 -10.25 17.34 -3.39
N LYS A 137 -9.11 17.68 -4.04
CA LYS A 137 -8.94 17.60 -5.50
C LYS A 137 -8.36 16.26 -5.92
N HIS A 138 -7.34 15.80 -5.19
CA HIS A 138 -6.68 14.52 -5.44
C HIS A 138 -6.33 13.84 -4.13
N GLY A 139 -6.21 12.52 -4.18
CA GLY A 139 -5.57 11.79 -3.11
C GLY A 139 -5.48 10.30 -3.38
N ALA A 140 -4.65 9.64 -2.59
CA ALA A 140 -4.38 8.22 -2.72
C ALA A 140 -4.06 7.62 -1.35
N LEU A 141 -4.56 6.41 -1.11
CA LEU A 141 -4.20 5.61 0.04
C LEU A 141 -3.25 4.51 -0.41
N GLU A 142 -2.07 4.46 0.20
CA GLU A 142 -1.13 3.35 0.05
C GLU A 142 -1.01 2.60 1.37
N LEU A 143 -1.26 1.30 1.37
CA LEU A 143 -1.22 0.44 2.56
C LEU A 143 -0.17 -0.66 2.45
N VAL A 144 0.52 -0.93 3.55
CA VAL A 144 1.48 -2.03 3.71
C VAL A 144 1.03 -2.87 4.91
N ARG A 145 0.88 -4.19 4.69
CA ARG A 145 0.54 -5.14 5.76
C ARG A 145 1.72 -5.27 6.72
N THR A 146 1.47 -5.19 8.02
CA THR A 146 2.51 -5.29 9.06
C THR A 146 2.74 -6.72 9.54
N GLU A 147 1.78 -7.62 9.32
CA GLU A 147 1.88 -9.03 9.67
C GLU A 147 2.21 -9.87 8.42
N ARG A 148 3.38 -10.52 8.41
CA ARG A 148 3.70 -11.54 7.40
C ARG A 148 2.98 -12.85 7.75
N PRO A 149 2.42 -13.58 6.77
CA PRO A 149 2.00 -14.95 7.00
C PRO A 149 3.18 -15.77 7.55
N GLY A 150 3.05 -16.31 8.77
CA GLY A 150 4.02 -17.24 9.37
C GLY A 150 5.25 -16.64 10.08
N ALA A 151 5.32 -15.32 10.31
CA ALA A 151 6.43 -14.74 11.08
C ALA A 151 6.05 -14.46 12.53
N SER A 152 6.82 -15.00 13.48
CA SER A 152 6.67 -14.71 14.92
C SER A 152 7.11 -13.27 15.23
N PRO A 153 6.38 -12.51 16.06
CA PRO A 153 6.70 -11.11 16.33
C PRO A 153 8.03 -10.98 17.08
N ARG A 154 9.05 -10.42 16.41
CA ARG A 154 10.28 -9.99 17.09
C ARG A 154 10.02 -8.68 17.80
N LYS A 155 10.00 -8.69 19.13
CA LYS A 155 10.03 -7.47 19.94
C LYS A 155 11.39 -6.80 19.73
N HIS A 156 11.41 -5.66 19.05
CA HIS A 156 12.55 -4.75 19.09
C HIS A 156 12.43 -3.91 20.36
N ALA A 157 13.40 -4.04 21.26
CA ALA A 157 13.56 -3.15 22.40
C ALA A 157 14.33 -1.91 21.94
N HIS A 158 13.77 -0.72 22.16
CA HIS A 158 14.52 0.52 22.07
C HIS A 158 15.22 0.79 23.41
N PRO A 159 16.48 1.25 23.40
CA PRO A 159 17.20 1.68 24.60
C PRO A 159 16.61 2.94 25.24
#